data_AF-A0A0K2RCI0-F1
#
_entry.id   AF-A0A0K2RCI0-F1
#
_cell.length_a   1.000
_cell.length_b   1.000
_cell.length_c   1.000
_cell.angle_alpha   90.00
_cell.angle_beta   90.00
_cell.angle_gamma   90.00
#
_symmetry.space_group_name_H-M   'P 1'
#
loop_
_entity.id
_entity.type
_entity.pdbx_description
1 polymer ?
#
loop_
_entity_poly.entity_id
_entity_poly.type
_entity_poly.pdbx_seq_one_letter_code
_entity_poly.pdbx_strand_id
1 'polypeptide(L)' 'MVVLNKMSRYHLVLEALRRIHRQVGGADELVDFCRRQLDAHARYIREHFEDLPEIRNWSWTPHLP' A
#
# COMPACT_ATOMS: atom_id res chain seq x y z
N MET A 1 11.77 6.82 0.90
CA MET A 1 12.29 6.44 2.23
C MET A 1 11.31 5.64 3.11
N VAL A 2 9.98 5.84 3.02
CA VAL A 2 9.00 5.18 3.92
C VAL A 2 8.86 3.66 3.71
N VAL A 3 9.09 3.15 2.50
CA VAL A 3 9.03 1.71 2.19
C VAL A 3 10.12 0.93 2.93
N LEU A 4 11.37 1.41 2.91
CA LEU A 4 12.50 0.78 3.61
C LEU A 4 12.28 0.71 5.13
N ASN A 5 11.56 1.69 5.68
CA ASN A 5 11.20 1.74 7.10
C ASN A 5 9.91 0.97 7.42
N LYS A 6 9.29 0.28 6.46
CA LYS A 6 8.02 -0.42 6.63
C LYS A 6 6.87 0.47 7.10
N MET A 7 6.88 1.74 6.66
CA MET A 7 5.88 2.76 7.02
C MET A 7 5.05 3.24 5.82
N SER A 8 5.12 2.57 4.67
CA SER A 8 4.27 2.92 3.53
C SER A 8 2.80 2.56 3.82
N ARG A 9 1.87 3.18 3.08
CA ARG A 9 0.43 2.88 3.18
C ARG A 9 0.11 1.38 3.08
N TYR A 10 0.84 0.64 2.25
CA TYR A 10 0.68 -0.81 2.10
C TYR A 10 1.13 -1.56 3.36
N HIS A 11 2.26 -1.19 3.97
CA HIS A 11 2.68 -1.79 5.24
C HIS A 11 1.68 -1.49 6.36
N LEU A 12 1.15 -0.28 6.41
CA LEU A 12 0.16 0.11 7.41
C LEU A 12 -1.15 -0.67 7.26
N VAL A 13 -1.61 -0.93 6.02
CA VAL A 13 -2.77 -1.80 5.76
C VAL A 13 -2.49 -3.22 6.24
N LEU A 14 -1.34 -3.80 5.89
CA LEU A 14 -0.94 -5.14 6.32
C LEU A 14 -0.90 -5.25 7.85
N GLU A 15 -0.34 -4.25 8.53
CA GLU A 15 -0.29 -4.19 9.99
C GLU A 15 -1.67 -4.02 10.63
N ALA A 16 -2.55 -3.23 10.03
CA ALA A 16 -3.91 -3.07 10.51
C ALA A 16 -4.70 -4.39 10.40
N LEU A 17 -4.60 -5.07 9.26
CA LEU A 17 -5.23 -6.39 9.05
C LEU A 17 -4.64 -7.46 9.97
N ARG A 18 -3.35 -7.41 10.27
CA ARG A 18 -2.71 -8.34 11.21
C ARG A 18 -3.20 -8.17 12.65
N ARG A 19 -3.60 -6.95 13.02
CA ARG A 19 -3.97 -6.59 14.41
C ARG A 19 -5.47 -6.63 14.67
N ILE A 20 -6.29 -6.64 13.63
CA ILE A 20 -7.74 -6.66 13.81
C ILE A 20 -8.17 -8.05 14.29
N HIS A 21 -8.95 -8.09 15.38
CA HIS A 21 -9.41 -9.34 15.98
C HIS A 21 -10.61 -9.98 15.26
N ARG A 22 -11.22 -9.28 14.31
CA ARG A 22 -12.36 -9.77 13.52
C ARG A 22 -11.92 -10.14 12.11
N GLN A 23 -12.57 -11.14 11.54
CA GLN A 23 -12.40 -11.45 10.11
C GLN A 23 -13.01 -10.33 9.26
N VAL A 24 -12.24 -9.84 8.29
CA VAL A 24 -12.69 -8.83 7.33
C VAL A 24 -12.82 -9.52 5.98
N GLY A 25 -14.00 -9.44 5.36
CA GLY A 25 -14.21 -9.96 4.02
C GLY A 25 -13.23 -9.30 3.03
N GLY A 26 -12.61 -10.09 2.15
CA GLY A 26 -11.62 -9.61 1.19
C GLY A 26 -10.23 -9.29 1.78
N ALA A 27 -9.97 -9.63 3.05
CA ALA A 27 -8.67 -9.36 3.68
C ALA A 27 -7.50 -10.01 2.92
N ASP A 28 -7.66 -11.26 2.48
CA ASP A 28 -6.59 -11.99 1.78
C ASP A 28 -6.28 -11.37 0.42
N GLU A 29 -7.30 -10.98 -0.34
CA GLU A 29 -7.14 -10.27 -1.61
C GLU A 29 -6.43 -8.92 -1.43
N LEU A 30 -6.77 -8.20 -0.36
CA LEU A 30 -6.13 -6.94 0.00
C LEU A 30 -4.67 -7.12 0.44
N VAL A 31 -4.36 -8.20 1.15
CA VAL A 31 -2.98 -8.57 1.52
C VAL A 31 -2.16 -8.82 0.26
N ASP A 32 -2.68 -9.62 -0.66
CA ASP A 32 -1.99 -9.94 -1.90
C ASP A 32 -1.82 -8.71 -2.79
N PHE A 33 -2.83 -7.83 -2.83
CA PHE A 33 -2.70 -6.54 -3.49
C PHE A 33 -1.56 -5.70 -2.89
N CYS A 34 -1.51 -5.54 -1.57
CA CYS A 34 -0.45 -4.77 -0.90
C CYS A 34 0.94 -5.33 -1.21
N ARG A 35 1.11 -6.66 -1.22
CA ARG A 35 2.39 -7.31 -1.57
C ARG A 35 2.79 -7.02 -3.01
N ARG A 36 1.85 -7.16 -3.96
CA ARG A 36 2.10 -6.83 -5.38
C ARG A 36 2.50 -5.37 -5.58
N GLN A 37 1.88 -4.43 -4.86
CA GLN A 37 2.23 -3.01 -4.97
C GLN A 37 3.62 -2.73 -4.40
N LEU A 38 4.03 -3.38 -3.32
CA LEU A 38 5.40 -3.26 -2.79
C LEU A 38 6.44 -3.79 -3.78
N ASP A 39 6.17 -4.92 -4.44
CA ASP A 39 7.05 -5.49 -5.47
C ASP A 39 7.11 -4.61 -6.73
N ALA A 40 5.96 -4.08 -7.16
CA ALA A 40 5.88 -3.12 -8.27
C ALA A 40 6.67 -1.85 -7.95
N HIS A 41 6.51 -1.31 -6.74
CA HIS A 41 7.23 -0.12 -6.30
C HIS A 41 8.73 -0.36 -6.31
N ALA A 42 9.19 -1.47 -5.76
CA ALA A 42 10.61 -1.82 -5.71
C ALA A 42 11.22 -1.93 -7.11
N ARG A 43 10.48 -2.45 -8.10
CA ARG A 43 10.94 -2.48 -9.51
C ARG A 43 10.95 -1.09 -10.12
N TYR A 44 9.86 -0.34 -9.99
CA TYR A 44 9.66 0.94 -10.64
C TYR A 44 10.69 1.99 -10.21
N ILE A 45 11.00 2.08 -8.91
CA ILE A 45 12.00 3.06 -8.42
C ILE A 45 13.40 2.81 -8.98
N ARG A 46 13.75 1.55 -9.33
CA ARG A 46 15.07 1.21 -9.88
C ARG A 46 15.20 1.59 -11.35
N GLU A 47 14.09 1.58 -12.07
CA GLU A 47 14.04 1.89 -13.50
C GLU A 47 13.82 3.39 -13.73
N HIS A 48 12.91 4.00 -12.97
CA HIS A 48 12.43 5.36 -13.22
C HIS A 48 12.95 6.40 -12.22
N PHE A 49 13.59 5.99 -11.13
CA PHE A 49 14.10 6.88 -10.07
C PHE A 49 13.01 7.77 -9.42
N GLU A 50 11.75 7.39 -9.56
CA GLU A 50 10.59 8.09 -8.99
C GLU A 50 9.63 7.09 -8.34
N ASP A 51 8.79 7.55 -7.40
CA ASP A 51 7.70 6.73 -6.85
C ASP A 51 6.65 6.41 -7.92
N LEU A 52 5.90 5.32 -7.73
CA LEU A 52 4.80 4.94 -8.63
C LEU A 52 3.79 6.09 -8.81
N PRO A 53 3.21 6.29 -10.01
CA PRO A 53 2.24 7.35 -10.26
C PRO A 53 1.05 7.32 -9.30
N GLU A 54 0.56 6.14 -8.95
CA GLU A 54 -0.52 5.94 -7.97
C GLU A 54 -0.19 6.42 -6.55
N ILE A 55 1.10 6.52 -6.19
CA ILE A 55 1.55 7.06 -4.90
C ILE A 55 1.68 8.57 -5.02
N ARG A 56 2.32 9.05 -6.08
CA ARG A 56 2.58 10.46 -6.34
C ARG A 56 1.32 11.28 -6.59
N ASN A 57 0.39 10.72 -7.37
CA ASN A 57 -0.80 11.41 -7.84
C ASN A 57 -2.01 11.15 -6.91
N TRP A 58 -1.81 10.41 -5.83
CA TRP A 58 -2.87 10.18 -4.87
C TRP A 58 -3.21 11.46 -4.11
N SER A 59 -4.50 11.73 -4.02
CA SER A 59 -5.05 12.77 -3.17
C SER A 59 -6.18 12.16 -2.33
N TRP A 60 -6.44 12.79 -1.17
CA TRP A 60 -7.61 12.43 -0.40
C TRP A 60 -8.87 12.79 -1.20
N THR A 61 -9.70 11.81 -1.52
CA THR A 61 -11.00 12.06 -2.15
C THR A 61 -11.99 12.37 -1.03
N PRO A 62 -12.56 13.59 -0.97
CA PRO A 62 -13.59 13.89 0.01
C PRO A 62 -14.79 12.96 -0.22
N HIS A 63 -15.31 12.38 0.85
CA HIS A 63 -16.62 11.73 0.81
C HIS A 63 -17.65 12.84 0.54
N LEU A 64 -18.28 12.82 -0.64
CA LEU A 64 -19.45 13.65 -0.90
C LEU A 64 -20.62 13.11 -0.07
N PRO A 65 -21.28 13.92 0.77
CA PRO A 65 -22.31 13.46 1.69
C PRO A 65 -23.46 12.70 1.00
#